data_AF-A0A2L0QWU3-F1
#
_entry.id   AF-A0A2L0QWU3-F1
#
_cell.length_a   1.000
_cell.length_b   1.000
_cell.length_c   1.000
_cell.angle_alpha   90.00
_cell.angle_beta   90.00
_cell.angle_gamma   90.00
#
_symmetry.space_group_name_H-M   'P 1'
#
loop_
_entity.id
_entity.type
_entity.pdbx_description
1 polymer ?
#
loop_
_entity_poly.entity_id
_entity_poly.type
_entity_poly.pdbx_seq_one_letter_code
_entity_poly.pdbx_strand_id
1 'polypeptide(L)' 'MKDTAGRKPHRNRRGLFLGAVIGAVVGYFAGRALGNPAMGIVLGMVAGSALLYRVNPGPWNRP' A
#
# COMPACT_ATOMS: atom_id res chain seq x y z
N MET A 1 -10.94 22.96 -27.62
CA MET A 1 -10.65 22.81 -26.18
C MET A 1 -10.45 21.32 -25.93
N LYS A 2 -9.23 20.87 -25.57
CA LYS A 2 -8.96 19.44 -25.34
C LYS A 2 -9.41 19.09 -23.93
N ASP A 3 -10.34 18.16 -23.83
CA ASP A 3 -10.96 17.72 -22.59
C ASP A 3 -9.89 17.34 -21.56
N THR A 4 -9.94 18.00 -20.41
CA THR A 4 -9.20 17.66 -19.20
C THR A 4 -9.73 16.32 -18.70
N ALA A 5 -9.27 15.22 -19.31
CA ALA A 5 -9.54 13.88 -18.84
C ALA A 5 -8.96 13.76 -17.42
N GLY A 6 -9.83 13.93 -16.42
CA GLY A 6 -9.49 13.83 -15.02
C GLY A 6 -8.68 12.57 -14.79
N ARG A 7 -7.46 12.74 -14.27
CA ARG A 7 -6.55 11.65 -13.93
C ARG A 7 -7.27 10.74 -12.95
N LYS A 8 -7.93 9.68 -13.44
CA LYS A 8 -8.51 8.65 -12.59
C LYS A 8 -7.37 8.11 -11.74
N PRO A 9 -7.48 8.10 -10.40
CA PRO A 9 -6.46 7.50 -9.54
C PRO A 9 -6.32 6.05 -10.00
N HIS A 10 -5.19 5.72 -10.63
CA HIS A 10 -4.96 4.38 -11.14
C HIS A 10 -4.76 3.47 -9.93
N ARG A 11 -5.84 2.78 -9.52
CA ARG A 11 -5.82 1.87 -8.37
C ARG A 11 -4.98 0.63 -8.74
N ASN A 12 -3.68 0.73 -8.50
CA ASN A 12 -2.75 -0.39 -8.61
C ASN A 12 -3.03 -1.42 -7.52
N ARG A 13 -3.92 -2.38 -7.80
CA ARG A 13 -4.17 -3.53 -6.90
C ARG A 13 -2.87 -4.25 -6.51
N ARG A 14 -1.86 -4.26 -7.39
CA ARG A 14 -0.54 -4.85 -7.13
C ARG A 14 0.25 -4.10 -6.07
N GLY A 15 0.30 -2.77 -6.12
CA GLY A 15 0.96 -1.95 -5.10
C GLY A 15 0.25 -2.04 -3.75
N LEU A 16 -1.07 -2.12 -3.79
CA LEU A 16 -1.91 -2.30 -2.60
C LEU A 16 -1.68 -3.68 -1.96
N PHE A 17 -1.63 -4.74 -2.77
CA PHE A 17 -1.34 -6.10 -2.30
C PHE A 17 0.08 -6.24 -1.76
N LEU A 18 1.08 -5.75 -2.50
CA LEU A 18 2.48 -5.80 -2.08
C LEU A 18 2.69 -4.99 -0.79
N GLY A 19 2.09 -3.80 -0.72
CA GLY A 19 2.10 -2.98 0.49
C GLY A 19 1.45 -3.67 1.68
N ALA A 20 0.31 -4.35 1.47
CA ALA A 20 -0.34 -5.12 2.52
C ALA A 20 0.55 -6.28 3.01
N VAL A 21 1.16 -7.05 2.11
CA VAL A 21 1.99 -8.20 2.48
C VAL A 21 3.25 -7.77 3.24
N ILE A 22 4.01 -6.80 2.70
CA ILE A 22 5.20 -6.28 3.38
C ILE A 22 4.82 -5.67 4.72
N GLY A 23 3.75 -4.87 4.72
CA GLY A 23 3.17 -4.25 5.90
C GLY A 23 2.80 -5.28 6.97
N ALA A 24 2.12 -6.36 6.60
CA ALA A 24 1.73 -7.43 7.51
C ALA A 24 2.94 -8.09 8.17
N VAL A 25 4.01 -8.36 7.42
CA VAL A 25 5.22 -9.01 7.94
C VAL A 25 5.93 -8.08 8.93
N VAL A 26 6.19 -6.83 8.56
CA VAL A 26 6.82 -5.86 9.46
C VAL A 26 5.94 -5.59 10.68
N GLY A 27 4.65 -5.44 10.44
CA GLY A 27 3.62 -5.24 11.45
C GLY A 27 3.55 -6.40 12.45
N TYR A 28 3.64 -7.64 12.00
CA TYR A 28 3.69 -8.81 12.87
C TYR A 28 4.85 -8.73 13.86
N PHE A 29 6.06 -8.45 13.38
CA PHE A 29 7.23 -8.36 14.27
C PHE A 29 7.13 -7.18 15.24
N ALA A 30 6.67 -6.01 14.76
CA ALA A 30 6.44 -4.85 15.62
C ALA A 30 5.36 -5.14 16.69
N GLY A 31 4.24 -5.73 16.28
CA GLY A 31 3.16 -6.12 17.19
C GLY A 31 3.58 -7.21 18.17
N ARG A 32 4.39 -8.17 17.72
CA ARG A 32 4.97 -9.23 18.57
C ARG A 32 5.82 -8.61 19.69
N ALA A 33 6.64 -7.61 19.37
CA ALA A 33 7.44 -6.89 20.35
C ALA A 33 6.59 -6.08 21.33
N LEU A 34 5.44 -5.56 20.88
CA LEU A 34 4.48 -4.82 21.69
C LEU A 34 3.47 -5.71 22.45
N GLY A 35 3.59 -7.03 22.34
CA GLY A 35 2.68 -8.00 22.99
C GLY A 35 1.35 -8.24 22.27
N ASN A 36 1.11 -7.61 21.11
CA ASN A 36 -0.10 -7.82 20.30
C ASN A 36 0.24 -7.94 18.79
N PRO A 37 0.59 -9.15 18.32
CA PRO A 37 0.97 -9.38 16.92
C PRO A 37 -0.19 -9.17 15.94
N ALA A 38 -1.44 -9.44 16.35
CA ALA A 38 -2.61 -9.26 15.49
C ALA A 38 -2.83 -7.78 15.14
N MET A 39 -2.76 -6.89 16.15
CA MET A 39 -2.84 -5.45 15.91
C MET A 39 -1.69 -4.95 15.04
N GLY A 40 -0.48 -5.45 15.29
CA GLY A 40 0.68 -5.13 14.46
C GLY A 40 0.47 -5.48 12.99
N ILE A 41 -0.03 -6.68 12.68
CA ILE A 41 -0.35 -7.09 11.30
C ILE A 41 -1.33 -6.12 10.64
N VAL A 42 -2.43 -5.79 11.33
CA VAL A 42 -3.49 -4.92 10.75
C VAL A 42 -2.94 -3.52 10.47
N LEU A 43 -2.25 -2.92 11.44
CA LEU A 43 -1.65 -1.60 11.29
C LEU A 43 -0.59 -1.59 10.20
N GLY A 44 0.25 -2.63 10.18
CA GLY A 44 1.27 -2.83 9.16
C GLY A 44 0.67 -2.95 7.76
N MET A 45 -0.37 -3.78 7.58
CA MET A 45 -1.09 -3.91 6.31
C MET A 45 -1.62 -2.58 5.81
N VAL A 46 -2.27 -1.80 6.66
CA VAL A 46 -2.84 -0.49 6.30
C VAL A 46 -1.73 0.50 5.93
N ALA A 47 -0.71 0.61 6.78
CA ALA A 47 0.41 1.53 6.57
C ALA A 47 1.21 1.18 5.30
N GLY A 48 1.56 -0.10 5.12
CA GLY A 48 2.30 -0.58 3.96
C GLY A 48 1.51 -0.42 2.66
N SER A 49 0.21 -0.72 2.69
CA SER A 49 -0.69 -0.48 1.55
C SER A 49 -0.75 1.01 1.19
N ALA A 50 -0.93 1.88 2.19
CA ALA A 50 -1.00 3.32 1.98
C ALA A 50 0.33 3.88 1.45
N LEU A 51 1.46 3.41 1.97
CA LEU A 51 2.79 3.83 1.54
C LEU A 51 3.05 3.43 0.09
N LEU A 52 2.84 2.17 -0.28
CA LEU A 52 3.07 1.70 -1.64
C LEU A 52 2.04 2.25 -2.63
N TYR A 53 0.81 2.50 -2.17
CA TYR A 53 -0.20 3.21 -2.96
C TYR A 53 0.25 4.65 -3.27
N ARG A 54 0.93 5.31 -2.33
CA ARG A 54 1.44 6.67 -2.50
C ARG A 54 2.73 6.73 -3.31
N VAL A 55 3.64 5.78 -3.11
CA VAL A 55 4.99 5.77 -3.72
C VAL A 55 4.98 5.15 -5.13
N ASN A 56 4.07 4.22 -5.42
CA ASN A 56 3.98 3.57 -6.73
C ASN A 56 2.61 3.82 -7.40
N PRO A 57 2.41 5.01 -8.03
CA PRO A 57 1.12 5.41 -8.59
C PRO A 57 0.73 4.72 -9.91
N GLY A 58 1.43 3.68 -10.38
CA GLY A 58 1.19 3.15 -11.71
C GLY A 58 2.45 2.60 -12.35
N PRO A 59 2.34 1.62 -13.28
CA PRO A 59 3.47 1.30 -14.15
C PRO A 59 4.01 2.59 -14.77
N TRP A 60 5.32 2.81 -14.67
CA TRP A 60 6.02 3.92 -15.32
C TRP A 60 5.97 3.84 -16.86
N ASN A 61 5.47 2.72 -17.39
CA ASN A 61 5.37 2.47 -18.82
C ASN A 61 4.10 3.09 -19.41
N ARG A 62 4.12 4.41 -19.62
CA ARG A 62 3.19 5.10 -20.51
C ARG A 62 3.78 5.07 -21.94
N PRO A 63 3.10 4.51 -22.95
CA PRO A 63 3.33 4.95 -24.33
C PRO A 63 2.87 6.40 -24.50
#